data_AF-A0A1W2CC36-F1
#
_entry.id   AF-A0A1W2CC36-F1
#
_cell.length_a   1.000
_cell.length_b   1.000
_cell.length_c   1.000
_cell.angle_alpha   90.00
_cell.angle_beta   90.00
_cell.angle_gamma   90.00
#
_symmetry.space_group_name_H-M   'P 1'
#
loop_
_entity.id
_entity.type
_entity.pdbx_description
1 polymer ?
#
loop_
_entity_poly.entity_id
_entity_poly.type
_entity_poly.pdbx_seq_one_letter_code
_entity_poly.pdbx_strand_id
1 'polypeptide(L)'
;MVPLANAAGEPAPHRDGRFHNQASLPQDGVLKKLRIGLKYLFLRKPPQTRPATPISLQPMTREQVLDAPDHSMWRLGHSTVLLKLRGRFFITDPVFAERASPVQWAGPLRFHAPPLALDQLPPLAAVVLSHDHFDHLDEQAIRHLAPRTGVFLTPLGVGDLLMSWGVAPAKVRQLDWWQESEVEGVRFVATPAQHFSGRGLLDSNRTLWASWVIIDGDVRVFFSGDTGYFDGFKQIGERFGPFDLTLIETGAYNVAWPNVHMQPEQSLQAHLDLRGRWMLPIHNGTFDLSTHGWQEPFERILTLANQAQVRLSTPQMGERVSLDSPHAGQNWWQPRPVRQRGHAKERTMAAR
;
A
#
# COMPACT_ATOMS: atom_id res chain seq x y z
N MET A 1 0.21 -32.06 -5.95
CA MET A 1 0.38 -31.36 -7.24
C MET A 1 -0.83 -30.44 -7.38
N VAL A 2 -0.67 -29.15 -7.05
CA VAL A 2 -1.74 -28.16 -7.15
C VAL A 2 -1.96 -27.92 -8.65
N PRO A 3 -3.20 -27.98 -9.19
CA PRO A 3 -3.42 -27.72 -10.59
C PRO A 3 -2.91 -26.31 -10.94
N LEU A 4 -2.18 -26.20 -12.04
CA LEU A 4 -1.66 -24.95 -12.57
C LEU A 4 -2.80 -23.92 -12.62
N ALA A 5 -2.56 -22.76 -12.01
CA ALA A 5 -3.45 -21.62 -12.08
C ALA A 5 -3.70 -21.24 -13.56
N ASN A 6 -4.91 -20.76 -13.84
CA ASN A 6 -5.42 -20.37 -15.16
C ASN A 6 -4.42 -19.56 -16.02
N ALA A 7 -4.63 -19.62 -17.35
CA ALA A 7 -3.84 -18.93 -18.36
C ALA A 7 -3.75 -17.40 -18.12
N ALA A 8 -2.63 -16.80 -18.54
CA ALA A 8 -2.42 -15.36 -18.44
C ALA A 8 -3.48 -14.59 -19.24
N GLY A 9 -4.04 -13.53 -18.65
CA GLY A 9 -5.02 -12.66 -19.31
C GLY A 9 -6.49 -12.98 -19.03
N GLU A 10 -6.80 -13.97 -18.18
CA GLU A 10 -8.17 -14.32 -17.81
C GLU A 10 -8.80 -13.31 -16.82
N PRO A 11 -10.09 -12.97 -16.98
CA PRO A 11 -10.83 -12.09 -16.06
C PRO A 11 -10.92 -12.68 -14.64
N ALA A 12 -11.31 -11.85 -13.68
CA ALA A 12 -11.48 -12.32 -12.31
C ALA A 12 -12.57 -13.41 -12.23
N PRO A 13 -12.29 -14.57 -11.60
CA PRO A 13 -13.31 -15.58 -11.39
C PRO A 13 -14.48 -15.01 -10.56
N HIS A 14 -15.68 -15.02 -11.15
CA HIS A 14 -16.90 -14.51 -10.53
C HIS A 14 -18.00 -15.58 -10.57
N ARG A 15 -18.51 -15.99 -9.40
CA ARG A 15 -19.53 -17.05 -9.25
C ARG A 15 -20.49 -16.68 -8.12
N ASP A 16 -21.77 -16.92 -8.31
CA ASP A 16 -22.83 -16.66 -7.31
C ASP A 16 -22.80 -15.23 -6.73
N GLY A 17 -22.47 -14.24 -7.57
CA GLY A 17 -22.36 -12.83 -7.18
C GLY A 17 -21.15 -12.51 -6.30
N ARG A 18 -20.11 -13.35 -6.32
CA ARG A 18 -18.87 -13.17 -5.55
C ARG A 18 -17.63 -13.40 -6.39
N PHE A 19 -16.61 -12.60 -6.14
CA PHE A 19 -15.28 -12.74 -6.73
C PHE A 19 -14.43 -13.75 -5.96
N HIS A 20 -13.50 -14.38 -6.67
CA HIS A 20 -12.61 -15.40 -6.13
C HIS A 20 -11.17 -15.22 -6.63
N ASN A 21 -10.22 -15.67 -5.82
CA ASN A 21 -8.80 -15.72 -6.19
C ASN A 21 -8.56 -16.71 -7.34
N GLN A 22 -7.52 -16.47 -8.15
CA GLN A 22 -7.11 -17.40 -9.21
C GLN A 22 -6.72 -18.77 -8.64
N ALA A 23 -5.96 -18.77 -7.54
CA ALA A 23 -5.62 -19.97 -6.82
C ALA A 23 -6.75 -20.37 -5.84
N SER A 24 -7.01 -21.66 -5.74
CA SER A 24 -7.90 -22.20 -4.71
C SER A 24 -7.21 -22.10 -3.35
N LEU A 25 -7.61 -21.09 -2.57
CA LEU A 25 -7.09 -20.92 -1.21
C LEU A 25 -7.71 -21.96 -0.26
N PRO A 26 -6.94 -22.48 0.72
CA PRO A 26 -7.50 -23.26 1.82
C PRO A 26 -8.65 -22.49 2.48
N GLN A 27 -9.86 -23.06 2.43
CA GLN A 27 -11.01 -22.45 3.09
C GLN A 27 -11.04 -22.86 4.57
N ASP A 28 -10.81 -21.87 5.42
CA ASP A 28 -11.06 -22.03 6.84
C ASP A 28 -12.55 -22.18 7.11
N GLY A 29 -12.93 -23.26 7.79
CA GLY A 29 -14.32 -23.46 8.22
C GLY A 29 -14.83 -22.32 9.11
N VAL A 30 -16.14 -22.08 9.10
CA VAL A 30 -16.80 -20.98 9.83
C VAL A 30 -16.40 -20.96 11.31
N LEU A 31 -16.32 -22.14 11.95
CA LEU A 31 -15.90 -22.27 13.35
C LEU A 31 -14.46 -21.79 13.58
N LYS A 32 -13.53 -22.08 12.65
CA LYS A 32 -12.14 -21.62 12.73
C LYS A 32 -12.08 -20.10 12.56
N LYS A 33 -12.81 -19.53 11.60
CA LYS A 33 -12.92 -18.08 11.42
C LYS A 33 -13.50 -17.38 12.65
N LEU A 34 -14.56 -17.93 13.24
CA LEU A 34 -15.15 -17.41 14.48
C LEU A 34 -14.16 -17.48 15.65
N ARG A 35 -13.45 -18.60 15.80
CA ARG A 35 -12.44 -18.77 16.86
C ARG A 35 -11.27 -17.80 16.69
N ILE A 36 -10.81 -17.57 15.46
CA ILE A 36 -9.80 -16.56 15.14
C ILE A 36 -10.36 -15.18 15.48
N GLY A 37 -11.53 -14.81 14.97
CA GLY A 37 -12.17 -13.53 15.25
C GLY A 37 -12.30 -13.25 16.75
N LEU A 38 -12.82 -14.21 17.52
CA LEU A 38 -12.96 -14.10 18.98
C LEU A 38 -11.60 -13.97 19.67
N LYS A 39 -10.61 -14.77 19.26
CA LYS A 39 -9.25 -14.68 19.79
C LYS A 39 -8.68 -13.28 19.60
N TYR A 40 -8.73 -12.73 18.38
CA TYR A 40 -8.14 -11.43 18.08
C TYR A 40 -8.98 -10.24 18.61
N LEU A 41 -10.29 -10.43 18.86
CA LEU A 41 -11.13 -9.45 19.53
C LEU A 41 -10.75 -9.26 21.00
N PHE A 42 -10.42 -10.34 21.71
CA PHE A 42 -10.02 -10.31 23.13
C PHE A 42 -8.51 -10.30 23.36
N LEU A 43 -7.71 -10.42 22.28
CA LEU A 43 -6.27 -10.40 22.38
C LEU A 43 -5.78 -9.00 22.79
N ARG A 44 -5.09 -8.93 23.93
CA ARG A 44 -4.26 -7.77 24.25
C ARG A 44 -3.02 -7.83 23.37
N LYS A 45 -2.96 -6.94 22.36
CA LYS A 45 -1.80 -6.84 21.49
C LYS A 45 -0.54 -6.45 22.29
N PRO A 46 0.65 -6.97 21.92
CA PRO A 46 1.90 -6.52 22.52
C PRO A 46 2.07 -4.99 22.40
N PRO A 47 2.64 -4.30 23.40
CA PRO A 47 2.86 -2.85 23.32
C PRO A 47 3.66 -2.40 22.09
N GLN A 48 4.50 -3.28 21.56
CA GLN A 48 5.37 -3.03 20.41
C GLN A 48 4.63 -3.00 19.06
N THR A 49 3.34 -3.34 19.00
CA THR A 49 2.54 -3.21 17.76
C THR A 49 2.26 -1.75 17.39
N ARG A 50 2.58 -0.82 18.30
CA ARG A 50 2.46 0.63 18.10
C ARG A 50 3.76 1.34 18.50
N PRO A 51 4.08 2.48 17.87
CA PRO A 51 5.23 3.28 18.28
C PRO A 51 5.00 3.88 19.67
N ALA A 52 6.01 3.74 20.54
CA ALA A 52 5.99 4.32 21.89
C ALA A 52 6.20 5.85 21.88
N THR A 53 6.82 6.37 20.83
CA THR A 53 7.02 7.80 20.59
C THR A 53 6.54 8.17 19.18
N PRO A 54 6.11 9.41 18.93
CA PRO A 54 5.77 9.85 17.57
C PRO A 54 6.88 9.52 16.58
N ILE A 55 6.50 8.96 15.42
CA ILE A 55 7.47 8.63 14.37
C ILE A 55 7.94 9.90 13.65
N SER A 56 9.19 9.89 13.18
CA SER A 56 9.71 10.96 12.32
C SER A 56 9.01 10.91 10.96
N LEU A 57 8.42 12.03 10.56
CA LEU A 57 7.84 12.23 9.24
C LEU A 57 8.42 13.50 8.62
N GLN A 58 8.29 13.64 7.31
CA GLN A 58 8.68 14.82 6.57
C GLN A 58 7.40 15.58 6.17
N PRO A 59 7.01 16.64 6.91
CA PRO A 59 5.86 17.45 6.52
C PRO A 59 6.05 18.05 5.14
N MET A 60 4.94 18.20 4.42
CA MET A 60 4.91 18.73 3.06
C MET A 60 3.92 19.88 2.95
N THR A 61 4.20 20.84 2.07
CA THR A 61 3.21 21.85 1.65
C THR A 61 2.69 21.56 0.25
N ARG A 62 1.54 22.14 -0.09
CA ARG A 62 0.98 22.05 -1.46
C ARG A 62 1.96 22.61 -2.50
N GLU A 63 2.62 23.71 -2.20
CA GLU A 63 3.59 24.37 -3.10
C GLU A 63 4.77 23.44 -3.40
N GLN A 64 5.33 22.79 -2.37
CA GLN A 64 6.42 21.82 -2.56
C GLN A 64 6.03 20.66 -3.48
N VAL A 65 4.77 20.21 -3.42
CA VAL A 65 4.23 19.16 -4.30
C VAL A 65 4.03 19.67 -5.73
N LEU A 66 3.49 20.89 -5.88
CA LEU A 66 3.28 21.53 -7.18
C LEU A 66 4.60 21.81 -7.90
N ASP A 67 5.61 22.29 -7.17
CA ASP A 67 6.91 22.69 -7.73
C ASP A 67 7.88 21.52 -7.93
N ALA A 68 7.57 20.34 -7.38
CA ALA A 68 8.41 19.16 -7.54
C ALA A 68 8.60 18.78 -9.03
N PRO A 69 9.74 18.19 -9.41
CA PRO A 69 9.92 17.65 -10.75
C PRO A 69 8.86 16.60 -11.10
N ASP A 70 8.68 16.33 -12.39
CA ASP A 70 7.90 15.18 -12.81
C ASP A 70 8.56 13.87 -12.34
N HIS A 71 7.82 12.76 -12.42
CA HIS A 71 8.26 11.47 -11.87
C HIS A 71 8.58 11.52 -10.38
N SER A 72 7.86 12.36 -9.64
CA SER A 72 7.96 12.43 -8.18
C SER A 72 6.92 11.55 -7.52
N MET A 73 7.27 10.97 -6.38
CA MET A 73 6.39 10.15 -5.58
C MET A 73 6.55 10.46 -4.09
N TRP A 74 5.44 10.42 -3.35
CA TRP A 74 5.43 10.55 -1.89
C TRP A 74 4.52 9.50 -1.28
N ARG A 75 5.01 8.82 -0.25
CA ARG A 75 4.19 7.98 0.60
C ARG A 75 3.57 8.82 1.71
N LEU A 76 2.24 8.90 1.76
CA LEU A 76 1.52 9.71 2.76
C LEU A 76 1.11 8.90 4.00
N GLY A 77 1.21 7.58 3.92
CA GLY A 77 0.89 6.65 4.99
C GLY A 77 0.36 5.36 4.39
N HIS A 78 0.59 4.23 5.06
CA HIS A 78 0.02 2.93 4.71
C HIS A 78 0.29 2.57 3.24
N SER A 79 -0.75 2.47 2.42
CA SER A 79 -0.71 2.25 0.97
C SER A 79 -1.13 3.49 0.15
N THR A 80 -1.26 4.64 0.80
CA THR A 80 -1.52 5.93 0.16
C THR A 80 -0.24 6.52 -0.42
N VAL A 81 -0.15 6.54 -1.75
CA VAL A 81 1.00 7.05 -2.49
C VAL A 81 0.53 8.10 -3.49
N LEU A 82 1.09 9.31 -3.39
CA LEU A 82 0.88 10.40 -4.34
C LEU A 82 1.99 10.36 -5.41
N LEU A 83 1.61 10.43 -6.67
CA LEU A 83 2.49 10.44 -7.84
C LEU A 83 2.29 11.73 -8.62
N LYS A 84 3.39 12.32 -9.09
CA LYS A 84 3.41 13.37 -10.11
C LYS A 84 3.98 12.80 -11.40
N LEU A 85 3.13 12.68 -12.42
CA LEU A 85 3.46 12.15 -13.75
C LEU A 85 2.86 13.07 -14.81
N ARG A 86 3.63 13.44 -15.83
CA ARG A 86 3.22 14.34 -16.91
C ARG A 86 2.68 15.68 -16.40
N GLY A 87 3.22 16.17 -15.27
CA GLY A 87 2.73 17.38 -14.60
C GLY A 87 1.34 17.24 -13.96
N ARG A 88 0.79 16.03 -13.87
CA ARG A 88 -0.50 15.69 -13.26
C ARG A 88 -0.31 14.85 -12.00
N PHE A 89 -1.35 14.78 -11.16
CA PHE A 89 -1.29 14.08 -9.88
C PHE A 89 -2.22 12.87 -9.85
N PHE A 90 -1.71 11.76 -9.33
CA PHE A 90 -2.41 10.50 -9.17
C PHE A 90 -2.20 9.99 -7.74
N ILE A 91 -3.21 9.38 -7.13
CA ILE A 91 -3.10 8.87 -5.76
C ILE A 91 -3.66 7.46 -5.66
N THR A 92 -2.94 6.57 -4.98
CA THR A 92 -3.42 5.22 -4.65
C THR A 92 -4.10 5.21 -3.30
N ASP A 93 -5.17 4.44 -3.13
CA ASP A 93 -5.82 4.10 -1.84
C ASP A 93 -5.78 5.23 -0.80
N PRO A 94 -6.42 6.39 -1.06
CA PRO A 94 -6.29 7.57 -0.23
C PRO A 94 -7.05 7.43 1.09
N VAL A 95 -6.33 7.11 2.17
CA VAL A 95 -6.89 7.00 3.53
C VAL A 95 -6.35 8.11 4.42
N PHE A 96 -7.26 9.00 4.83
CA PHE A 96 -6.95 10.17 5.65
C PHE A 96 -7.62 10.10 7.04
N ALA A 97 -8.59 9.20 7.22
CA ALA A 97 -9.23 8.92 8.49
C ALA A 97 -8.25 8.63 9.64
N GLU A 98 -8.65 8.96 10.87
CA GLU A 98 -7.89 8.61 12.07
C GLU A 98 -7.90 7.11 12.33
N ARG A 99 -9.02 6.45 12.03
CA ARG A 99 -9.17 5.00 12.17
C ARG A 99 -9.58 4.32 10.88
N ALA A 100 -8.91 3.22 10.58
CA ALA A 100 -9.31 2.27 9.54
C ALA A 100 -10.45 1.38 10.06
N SER A 101 -11.65 1.95 10.14
CA SER A 101 -12.80 1.31 10.79
C SER A 101 -14.11 1.91 10.29
N PRO A 102 -15.23 1.15 10.31
CA PRO A 102 -16.56 1.71 10.05
C PRO A 102 -16.95 2.81 11.05
N VAL A 103 -16.30 2.87 12.21
CA VAL A 103 -16.57 3.86 13.27
C VAL A 103 -15.27 4.50 13.77
N GLN A 104 -15.31 5.79 14.11
CA GLN A 104 -14.09 6.51 14.54
C GLN A 104 -13.78 6.37 16.05
N TRP A 105 -14.65 5.72 16.83
CA TRP A 105 -14.42 5.46 18.27
C TRP A 105 -13.80 4.09 18.57
N ALA A 106 -13.74 3.18 17.58
CA ALA A 106 -13.14 1.85 17.72
C ALA A 106 -12.39 1.42 16.46
N GLY A 107 -11.51 0.44 16.59
CA GLY A 107 -10.69 -0.09 15.49
C GLY A 107 -9.29 0.54 15.40
N PRO A 108 -8.49 0.14 14.40
CA PRO A 108 -7.08 0.52 14.26
C PRO A 108 -6.89 2.03 14.15
N LEU A 109 -6.27 2.64 15.17
CA LEU A 109 -5.88 4.05 15.16
C LEU A 109 -4.56 4.24 14.41
N ARG A 110 -4.47 5.24 13.55
CA ARG A 110 -3.22 5.60 12.87
C ARG A 110 -2.10 6.01 13.85
N PHE A 111 -0.85 5.86 13.43
CA PHE A 111 0.32 6.19 14.25
C PHE A 111 0.74 7.66 14.16
N HIS A 112 0.45 8.30 13.02
CA HIS A 112 0.88 9.64 12.68
C HIS A 112 -0.17 10.28 11.76
N ALA A 113 -0.38 11.59 11.82
CA ALA A 113 -1.16 12.31 10.80
C ALA A 113 -0.48 12.18 9.41
N PRO A 114 -1.22 12.32 8.30
CA PRO A 114 -0.59 12.35 6.98
C PRO A 114 0.36 13.56 6.88
N PRO A 115 1.48 13.46 6.15
CA PRO A 115 2.46 14.54 6.02
C PRO A 115 1.94 15.73 5.21
N LEU A 116 0.86 15.54 4.45
CA LEU A 116 0.14 16.56 3.69
C LEU A 116 -1.36 16.42 4.00
N ALA A 117 -2.02 17.53 4.34
CA ALA A 117 -3.45 17.49 4.64
C ALA A 117 -4.30 17.21 3.37
N LEU A 118 -5.47 16.62 3.56
CA LEU A 118 -6.37 16.22 2.48
C LEU A 118 -6.82 17.41 1.61
N ASP A 119 -7.05 18.57 2.22
CA ASP A 119 -7.43 19.81 1.53
C ASP A 119 -6.27 20.41 0.72
N GLN A 120 -5.03 20.19 1.18
CA GLN A 120 -3.78 20.62 0.55
C GLN A 120 -3.42 19.81 -0.69
N LEU A 121 -4.05 18.64 -0.94
CA LEU A 121 -3.80 17.89 -2.16
C LEU A 121 -4.05 18.73 -3.42
N PRO A 122 -3.18 18.65 -4.44
CA PRO A 122 -3.44 19.23 -5.74
C PRO A 122 -4.64 18.54 -6.42
N PRO A 123 -5.26 19.17 -7.44
CA PRO A 123 -6.28 18.49 -8.25
C PRO A 123 -5.73 17.19 -8.82
N LEU A 124 -6.51 16.12 -8.69
CA LEU A 124 -6.09 14.76 -9.06
C LEU A 124 -6.61 14.44 -10.45
N ALA A 125 -5.74 13.96 -11.33
CA ALA A 125 -6.15 13.37 -12.60
C ALA A 125 -6.88 12.05 -12.36
N ALA A 126 -6.33 11.19 -11.50
CA ALA A 126 -7.05 10.01 -11.02
C ALA A 126 -6.78 9.66 -9.55
N VAL A 127 -7.80 9.04 -8.93
CA VAL A 127 -7.66 8.20 -7.73
C VAL A 127 -7.69 6.74 -8.19
N VAL A 128 -6.74 5.93 -7.73
CA VAL A 128 -6.60 4.51 -8.07
C VAL A 128 -6.88 3.68 -6.82
N LEU A 129 -7.87 2.80 -6.88
CA LEU A 129 -8.30 1.97 -5.75
C LEU A 129 -7.92 0.51 -5.97
N SER A 130 -7.38 -0.16 -4.95
CA SER A 130 -7.05 -1.59 -5.01
C SER A 130 -8.22 -2.49 -4.62
N HIS A 131 -8.97 -2.14 -3.56
CA HIS A 131 -10.11 -2.91 -3.05
C HIS A 131 -10.91 -2.08 -2.03
N ASP A 132 -11.91 -2.68 -1.37
CA ASP A 132 -12.88 -1.95 -0.55
C ASP A 132 -12.65 -1.99 0.97
N HIS A 133 -11.53 -2.48 1.50
CA HIS A 133 -11.30 -2.47 2.95
C HIS A 133 -11.11 -1.05 3.51
N PHE A 134 -11.36 -0.87 4.81
CA PHE A 134 -11.40 0.46 5.45
C PHE A 134 -10.05 1.19 5.48
N ASP A 135 -8.94 0.47 5.43
CA ASP A 135 -7.58 1.00 5.35
C ASP A 135 -7.09 1.26 3.92
N HIS A 136 -7.92 0.95 2.91
CA HIS A 136 -7.66 1.24 1.50
C HIS A 136 -8.72 2.14 0.86
N LEU A 137 -9.93 2.15 1.42
CA LEU A 137 -11.07 2.90 0.93
C LEU A 137 -11.76 3.68 2.06
N ASP A 138 -11.41 4.96 2.13
CA ASP A 138 -11.94 5.93 3.08
C ASP A 138 -13.06 6.76 2.43
N GLU A 139 -14.31 6.52 2.85
CA GLU A 139 -15.49 7.22 2.32
C GLU A 139 -15.39 8.75 2.46
N GLN A 140 -14.85 9.25 3.58
CA GLN A 140 -14.78 10.69 3.80
C GLN A 140 -13.75 11.33 2.86
N ALA A 141 -12.59 10.66 2.69
CA ALA A 141 -11.59 11.10 1.73
C ALA A 141 -12.15 11.10 0.30
N ILE A 142 -12.86 10.04 -0.11
CA ILE A 142 -13.47 9.95 -1.44
C ILE A 142 -14.48 11.08 -1.67
N ARG A 143 -15.41 11.31 -0.73
CA ARG A 143 -16.41 12.40 -0.84
C ARG A 143 -15.75 13.77 -0.95
N HIS A 144 -14.68 14.00 -0.19
CA HIS A 144 -13.92 15.24 -0.23
C HIS A 144 -13.15 15.42 -1.55
N LEU A 145 -12.62 14.34 -2.12
CA LEU A 145 -11.83 14.35 -3.35
C LEU A 145 -12.68 14.38 -4.63
N ALA A 146 -13.91 13.87 -4.59
CA ALA A 146 -14.83 13.79 -5.72
C ALA A 146 -14.97 15.08 -6.57
N PRO A 147 -15.11 16.28 -6.00
CA PRO A 147 -15.20 17.51 -6.80
C PRO A 147 -13.89 17.88 -7.52
N ARG A 148 -12.72 17.48 -6.99
CA ARG A 148 -11.39 17.87 -7.49
C ARG A 148 -10.61 16.74 -8.18
N THR A 149 -11.28 15.61 -8.42
CA THR A 149 -10.72 14.44 -9.11
C THR A 149 -11.31 14.32 -10.51
N GLY A 150 -10.46 14.06 -11.50
CA GLY A 150 -10.87 13.78 -12.88
C GLY A 150 -11.65 12.47 -12.96
N VAL A 151 -10.99 11.35 -12.64
CA VAL A 151 -11.59 10.02 -12.63
C VAL A 151 -11.18 9.16 -11.42
N PHE A 152 -11.99 8.16 -11.10
CA PHE A 152 -11.70 7.11 -10.15
C PHE A 152 -11.52 5.82 -10.92
N LEU A 153 -10.32 5.24 -10.85
CA LEU A 153 -10.01 3.92 -11.39
C LEU A 153 -10.20 2.90 -10.27
N THR A 154 -11.09 1.94 -10.49
CA THR A 154 -11.50 1.00 -9.43
C THR A 154 -11.64 -0.41 -10.00
N PRO A 155 -11.49 -1.46 -9.17
CA PRO A 155 -11.93 -2.80 -9.54
C PRO A 155 -13.46 -2.86 -9.64
N LEU A 156 -13.98 -3.87 -10.33
CA LEU A 156 -15.42 -4.13 -10.44
C LEU A 156 -16.13 -4.11 -9.06
N GLY A 157 -17.28 -3.45 -8.97
CA GLY A 157 -18.12 -3.34 -7.77
C GLY A 157 -17.68 -2.25 -6.77
N VAL A 158 -16.39 -1.90 -6.73
CA VAL A 158 -15.92 -0.79 -5.88
C VAL A 158 -16.46 0.54 -6.40
N GLY A 159 -16.52 0.74 -7.71
CA GLY A 159 -17.08 1.94 -8.32
C GLY A 159 -18.56 2.15 -8.00
N ASP A 160 -19.34 1.07 -7.83
CA ASP A 160 -20.74 1.15 -7.42
C ASP A 160 -20.88 1.74 -6.00
N LEU A 161 -19.96 1.37 -5.11
CA LEU A 161 -19.88 1.94 -3.77
C LEU A 161 -19.55 3.45 -3.83
N LEU A 162 -18.59 3.86 -4.66
CA LEU A 162 -18.27 5.27 -4.89
C LEU A 162 -19.48 6.06 -5.40
N MET A 163 -20.23 5.51 -6.35
CA MET A 163 -21.44 6.14 -6.87
C MET A 163 -22.51 6.30 -5.78
N SER A 164 -22.66 5.31 -4.89
CA SER A 164 -23.55 5.41 -3.73
C SER A 164 -23.13 6.52 -2.75
N TRP A 165 -21.86 6.89 -2.74
CA TRP A 165 -21.32 8.01 -1.96
C TRP A 165 -21.40 9.36 -2.69
N GLY A 166 -22.03 9.41 -3.87
CA GLY A 166 -22.24 10.64 -4.62
C GLY A 166 -21.12 10.99 -5.61
N VAL A 167 -20.20 10.08 -5.90
CA VAL A 167 -19.29 10.25 -7.04
C VAL A 167 -20.11 10.13 -8.33
N ALA A 168 -19.97 11.10 -9.23
CA ALA A 168 -20.70 11.09 -10.50
C ALA A 168 -20.31 9.86 -11.35
N PRO A 169 -21.28 9.10 -11.93
CA PRO A 169 -20.98 7.90 -12.72
C PRO A 169 -19.97 8.14 -13.85
N ALA A 170 -20.03 9.31 -14.50
CA ALA A 170 -19.11 9.69 -15.57
C ALA A 170 -17.63 9.81 -15.12
N LYS A 171 -17.37 9.89 -13.82
CA LYS A 171 -16.01 9.90 -13.24
C LYS A 171 -15.53 8.52 -12.82
N VAL A 172 -16.36 7.48 -12.83
CA VAL A 172 -16.00 6.16 -12.34
C VAL A 172 -15.66 5.23 -13.50
N ARG A 173 -14.48 4.62 -13.47
CA ARG A 173 -14.05 3.58 -14.40
C ARG A 173 -13.78 2.30 -13.62
N GLN A 174 -14.64 1.31 -13.79
CA GLN A 174 -14.51 0.00 -13.15
C GLN A 174 -13.79 -0.95 -14.12
N LEU A 175 -12.76 -1.63 -13.63
CA LEU A 175 -11.89 -2.51 -14.42
C LEU A 175 -11.87 -3.91 -13.80
N ASP A 176 -11.97 -4.92 -14.65
CA ASP A 176 -11.63 -6.31 -14.32
C ASP A 176 -10.11 -6.53 -14.44
N TRP A 177 -9.62 -7.66 -13.95
CA TRP A 177 -8.23 -8.05 -14.17
C TRP A 177 -7.87 -8.06 -15.65
N TRP A 178 -6.66 -7.58 -15.92
CA TRP A 178 -6.05 -7.36 -17.23
C TRP A 178 -6.71 -6.30 -18.10
N GLN A 179 -7.77 -5.63 -17.64
CA GLN A 179 -8.30 -4.45 -18.31
C GLN A 179 -7.45 -3.23 -17.99
N GLU A 180 -7.44 -2.28 -18.93
CA GLU A 180 -6.65 -1.07 -18.83
C GLU A 180 -7.47 0.19 -19.11
N SER A 181 -6.98 1.31 -18.59
CA SER A 181 -7.50 2.65 -18.85
C SER A 181 -6.34 3.62 -18.97
N GLU A 182 -6.45 4.56 -19.90
CA GLU A 182 -5.52 5.68 -20.01
C GLU A 182 -6.12 6.96 -19.42
N VAL A 183 -5.32 7.70 -18.64
CA VAL A 183 -5.70 8.98 -18.03
C VAL A 183 -4.53 9.95 -18.19
N GLU A 184 -4.76 11.07 -18.89
CA GLU A 184 -3.74 12.11 -19.12
C GLU A 184 -2.43 11.56 -19.74
N GLY A 185 -2.50 10.49 -20.55
CA GLY A 185 -1.34 9.83 -21.17
C GLY A 185 -0.61 8.82 -20.28
N VAL A 186 -1.10 8.56 -19.06
CA VAL A 186 -0.60 7.49 -18.18
C VAL A 186 -1.53 6.28 -18.30
N ARG A 187 -0.96 5.10 -18.58
CA ARG A 187 -1.71 3.85 -18.69
C ARG A 187 -1.76 3.12 -17.36
N PHE A 188 -2.95 2.71 -16.97
CA PHE A 188 -3.24 1.93 -15.77
C PHE A 188 -3.82 0.59 -16.17
N VAL A 189 -3.23 -0.50 -15.72
CA VAL A 189 -3.75 -1.86 -15.91
C VAL A 189 -4.12 -2.44 -14.56
N ALA A 190 -5.37 -2.82 -14.38
CA ALA A 190 -5.79 -3.59 -13.21
C ALA A 190 -5.25 -5.01 -13.37
N THR A 191 -4.39 -5.46 -12.47
CA THR A 191 -3.80 -6.81 -12.51
C THR A 191 -4.30 -7.65 -11.34
N PRO A 192 -4.24 -8.99 -11.45
CA PRO A 192 -4.69 -9.86 -10.36
C PRO A 192 -4.02 -9.57 -9.02
N ALA A 193 -4.71 -9.89 -7.95
CA ALA A 193 -4.21 -9.92 -6.59
C ALA A 193 -4.85 -11.11 -5.84
N GLN A 194 -4.20 -11.57 -4.77
CA GLN A 194 -4.69 -12.65 -3.92
C GLN A 194 -5.20 -12.10 -2.59
N HIS A 195 -6.45 -11.66 -2.54
CA HIS A 195 -7.04 -11.04 -1.37
C HIS A 195 -8.53 -11.41 -1.22
N PHE A 196 -9.29 -10.58 -0.50
CA PHE A 196 -10.73 -10.67 -0.35
C PHE A 196 -11.31 -9.25 -0.23
N SER A 197 -12.64 -9.13 -0.15
CA SER A 197 -13.30 -7.84 0.03
C SER A 197 -14.48 -7.93 0.99
N GLY A 198 -14.97 -6.78 1.44
CA GLY A 198 -16.15 -6.63 2.27
C GLY A 198 -16.00 -5.59 3.37
N ARG A 199 -17.08 -4.84 3.62
CA ARG A 199 -17.16 -3.78 4.64
C ARG A 199 -18.24 -4.06 5.69
N GLY A 200 -19.00 -5.14 5.55
CA GLY A 200 -20.07 -5.56 6.43
C GLY A 200 -20.17 -7.09 6.61
N LEU A 201 -21.29 -7.55 7.16
CA LEU A 201 -21.49 -8.97 7.48
C LEU A 201 -21.95 -9.81 6.27
N LEU A 202 -22.52 -9.18 5.24
CA LEU A 202 -23.23 -9.85 4.15
C LEU A 202 -22.64 -9.56 2.76
N ASP A 203 -21.57 -8.77 2.69
CA ASP A 203 -20.99 -8.25 1.45
C ASP A 203 -19.63 -8.86 1.08
N SER A 204 -19.18 -9.88 1.83
CA SER A 204 -17.89 -10.53 1.56
C SER A 204 -17.75 -10.94 0.09
N ASN A 205 -16.66 -10.51 -0.53
CA ASN A 205 -16.29 -10.79 -1.92
C ASN A 205 -17.30 -10.28 -2.97
N ARG A 206 -18.19 -9.34 -2.66
CA ARG A 206 -19.10 -8.76 -3.67
C ARG A 206 -18.42 -7.75 -4.59
N THR A 207 -17.28 -7.20 -4.18
CA THR A 207 -16.44 -6.30 -4.97
C THR A 207 -15.12 -6.99 -5.30
N LEU A 208 -14.51 -6.63 -6.41
CA LEU A 208 -13.21 -7.15 -6.83
C LEU A 208 -12.07 -6.45 -6.09
N TRP A 209 -10.93 -7.12 -5.99
CA TRP A 209 -9.64 -6.58 -5.54
C TRP A 209 -8.62 -6.69 -6.67
N ALA A 210 -7.72 -5.74 -6.81
CA ALA A 210 -6.70 -5.71 -7.86
C ALA A 210 -5.40 -5.08 -7.37
N SER A 211 -4.29 -5.52 -7.98
CA SER A 211 -3.05 -4.76 -8.04
C SER A 211 -3.07 -3.87 -9.28
N TRP A 212 -2.11 -2.96 -9.42
CA TRP A 212 -2.06 -2.02 -10.55
C TRP A 212 -0.67 -1.93 -11.16
N VAL A 213 -0.64 -1.96 -12.50
CA VAL A 213 0.51 -1.55 -13.29
C VAL A 213 0.27 -0.13 -13.79
N ILE A 214 1.21 0.77 -13.52
CA ILE A 214 1.17 2.19 -13.89
C ILE A 214 2.34 2.46 -14.84
N ILE A 215 2.04 2.96 -16.04
CA ILE A 215 3.02 3.14 -17.11
C ILE A 215 2.93 4.57 -17.65
N ASP A 216 4.05 5.30 -17.58
CA ASP A 216 4.25 6.61 -18.19
C ASP A 216 5.50 6.56 -19.08
N GLY A 217 5.29 6.38 -20.39
CA GLY A 217 6.38 6.13 -21.34
C GLY A 217 7.20 4.89 -20.94
N ASP A 218 8.48 5.11 -20.64
CA ASP A 218 9.40 4.05 -20.21
C ASP A 218 9.38 3.77 -18.70
N VAL A 219 8.77 4.66 -17.90
CA VAL A 219 8.68 4.50 -16.44
C VAL A 219 7.55 3.53 -16.12
N ARG A 220 7.87 2.47 -15.36
CA ARG A 220 6.90 1.47 -14.93
C ARG A 220 6.89 1.31 -13.42
N VAL A 221 5.72 1.52 -12.82
CA VAL A 221 5.48 1.33 -11.39
C VAL A 221 4.45 0.22 -11.19
N PHE A 222 4.73 -0.68 -10.26
CA PHE A 222 3.76 -1.67 -9.79
C PHE A 222 3.23 -1.27 -8.41
N PHE A 223 1.93 -1.33 -8.21
CA PHE A 223 1.27 -1.12 -6.92
C PHE A 223 0.52 -2.39 -6.52
N SER A 224 0.93 -3.04 -5.44
CA SER A 224 0.34 -4.33 -5.05
C SER A 224 -1.08 -4.23 -4.52
N GLY A 225 -1.51 -3.06 -4.03
CA GLY A 225 -2.59 -3.02 -3.03
C GLY A 225 -2.22 -3.91 -1.85
N ASP A 226 -3.20 -4.67 -1.37
CA ASP A 226 -2.98 -5.77 -0.44
C ASP A 226 -3.22 -7.12 -1.12
N THR A 227 -2.34 -8.07 -0.85
CA THR A 227 -2.32 -9.37 -1.52
C THR A 227 -1.43 -10.35 -0.77
N GLY A 228 -1.87 -11.61 -0.74
CA GLY A 228 -0.99 -12.73 -0.48
C GLY A 228 -0.09 -13.05 -1.68
N TYR A 229 0.85 -13.96 -1.49
CA TYR A 229 1.72 -14.43 -2.58
C TYR A 229 1.02 -15.43 -3.48
N PHE A 230 1.21 -15.28 -4.79
CA PHE A 230 0.63 -16.12 -5.83
C PHE A 230 1.44 -16.02 -7.14
N ASP A 231 1.29 -17.00 -8.03
CA ASP A 231 2.06 -17.10 -9.28
C ASP A 231 1.83 -15.95 -10.27
N GLY A 232 0.76 -15.16 -10.09
CA GLY A 232 0.44 -14.05 -10.97
C GLY A 232 1.47 -12.92 -10.93
N PHE A 233 2.27 -12.79 -9.87
CA PHE A 233 3.38 -11.83 -9.85
C PHE A 233 4.38 -12.10 -10.97
N LYS A 234 4.71 -13.36 -11.22
CA LYS A 234 5.62 -13.75 -12.30
C LYS A 234 5.02 -13.44 -13.67
N GLN A 235 3.73 -13.71 -13.85
CA GLN A 235 3.01 -13.39 -15.08
C GLN A 235 2.98 -11.87 -15.35
N ILE A 236 2.74 -11.07 -14.30
CA ILE A 236 2.76 -9.61 -14.38
C ILE A 236 4.16 -9.12 -14.74
N GLY A 237 5.21 -9.65 -14.09
CA GLY A 237 6.61 -9.32 -14.38
C GLY A 237 7.06 -9.72 -15.79
N GLU A 238 6.57 -10.85 -16.31
CA GLU A 238 6.81 -11.29 -17.69
C GLU A 238 6.15 -10.38 -18.73
N ARG A 239 4.93 -9.89 -18.43
CA ARG A 239 4.13 -9.08 -19.37
C ARG A 239 4.50 -7.61 -19.38
N PHE A 240 4.79 -7.04 -18.21
CA PHE A 240 4.94 -5.59 -18.03
C PHE A 240 6.31 -5.18 -17.46
N GLY A 241 7.06 -6.13 -16.89
CA GLY A 241 8.36 -5.86 -16.32
C GLY A 241 9.47 -5.64 -17.38
N PRO A 242 10.67 -5.19 -16.95
CA PRO A 242 11.01 -4.84 -15.58
C PRO A 242 10.33 -3.54 -15.12
N PHE A 243 10.02 -3.46 -13.82
CA PHE A 243 9.49 -2.25 -13.18
C PHE A 243 10.62 -1.43 -12.58
N ASP A 244 10.57 -0.11 -12.74
CA ASP A 244 11.52 0.80 -12.09
C ASP A 244 11.30 0.82 -10.58
N LEU A 245 10.04 0.73 -10.16
CA LEU A 245 9.66 0.68 -8.76
C LEU A 245 8.47 -0.25 -8.54
N THR A 246 8.57 -1.13 -7.54
CA THR A 246 7.45 -1.92 -7.06
C THR A 246 7.07 -1.49 -5.64
N LEU A 247 5.84 -1.01 -5.48
CA LEU A 247 5.22 -0.73 -4.19
C LEU A 247 4.58 -2.04 -3.70
N ILE A 248 5.21 -2.68 -2.72
CA ILE A 248 4.84 -4.03 -2.29
C ILE A 248 4.37 -4.04 -0.84
N GLU A 249 3.18 -4.59 -0.61
CA GLU A 249 2.65 -4.86 0.73
C GLU A 249 3.70 -5.62 1.57
N THR A 250 4.11 -5.01 2.68
CA THR A 250 5.09 -5.57 3.60
C THR A 250 4.69 -5.19 5.02
N GLY A 251 3.60 -5.77 5.52
CA GLY A 251 3.02 -5.49 6.84
C GLY A 251 1.75 -6.29 7.03
N ALA A 252 1.08 -6.15 8.17
CA ALA A 252 -0.18 -6.83 8.52
C ALA A 252 -0.18 -8.38 8.42
N TYR A 253 0.96 -9.01 8.16
CA TYR A 253 1.06 -10.47 7.99
C TYR A 253 0.84 -11.22 9.30
N ASN A 254 0.33 -12.45 9.20
CA ASN A 254 0.19 -13.35 10.33
C ASN A 254 0.09 -14.80 9.87
N VAL A 255 0.58 -15.74 10.68
CA VAL A 255 0.40 -17.17 10.45
C VAL A 255 -1.07 -17.61 10.46
N ALA A 256 -1.97 -16.80 11.04
CA ALA A 256 -3.41 -17.05 11.05
C ALA A 256 -4.12 -16.71 9.72
N TRP A 257 -3.52 -15.91 8.85
CA TRP A 257 -4.07 -15.55 7.53
C TRP A 257 -2.97 -15.50 6.44
N PRO A 258 -2.22 -16.60 6.25
CA PRO A 258 -1.00 -16.61 5.46
C PRO A 258 -1.21 -16.42 3.96
N ASN A 259 -2.45 -16.47 3.49
CA ASN A 259 -2.80 -16.48 2.07
C ASN A 259 -3.26 -15.13 1.53
N VAL A 260 -3.48 -14.13 2.39
CA VAL A 260 -4.05 -12.83 2.00
C VAL A 260 -3.16 -11.64 2.32
N HIS A 261 -2.12 -11.84 3.14
CA HIS A 261 -1.06 -10.88 3.44
C HIS A 261 0.29 -11.60 3.36
N MET A 262 1.25 -11.00 2.68
CA MET A 262 2.58 -11.61 2.47
C MET A 262 3.47 -11.52 3.72
N GLN A 263 4.10 -12.64 4.08
CA GLN A 263 5.29 -12.59 4.93
C GLN A 263 6.41 -11.81 4.20
N PRO A 264 7.35 -11.15 4.91
CA PRO A 264 8.43 -10.39 4.27
C PRO A 264 9.25 -11.18 3.22
N GLU A 265 9.45 -12.48 3.42
CA GLU A 265 10.10 -13.37 2.43
C GLU A 265 9.28 -13.46 1.14
N GLN A 266 7.95 -13.53 1.27
CA GLN A 266 7.03 -13.54 0.14
C GLN A 266 6.96 -12.17 -0.54
N SER A 267 7.00 -11.06 0.21
CA SER A 267 7.08 -9.71 -0.34
C SER A 267 8.35 -9.52 -1.18
N LEU A 268 9.50 -10.02 -0.71
CA LEU A 268 10.75 -10.03 -1.48
C LEU A 268 10.61 -10.89 -2.75
N GLN A 269 10.05 -12.10 -2.61
CA GLN A 269 9.85 -12.99 -3.76
C GLN A 269 8.92 -12.36 -4.82
N ALA A 270 7.83 -11.72 -4.41
CA ALA A 270 6.93 -11.00 -5.31
C ALA A 270 7.67 -9.91 -6.10
N HIS A 271 8.52 -9.12 -5.43
CA HIS A 271 9.36 -8.11 -6.07
C HIS A 271 10.30 -8.73 -7.14
N LEU A 272 10.93 -9.87 -6.84
CA LEU A 272 11.79 -10.58 -7.78
C LEU A 272 11.01 -11.10 -8.98
N ASP A 273 9.84 -11.69 -8.76
CA ASP A 273 8.98 -12.24 -9.82
C ASP A 273 8.43 -11.14 -10.73
N LEU A 274 8.14 -9.97 -10.17
CA LEU A 274 7.79 -8.76 -10.91
C LEU A 274 8.97 -8.20 -11.73
N ARG A 275 10.20 -8.65 -11.48
CA ARG A 275 11.43 -8.09 -12.08
C ARG A 275 11.59 -6.61 -11.73
N GLY A 276 11.29 -6.25 -10.48
CA GLY A 276 11.46 -4.90 -9.98
C GLY A 276 12.93 -4.50 -9.84
N ARG A 277 13.25 -3.23 -10.09
CA ARG A 277 14.59 -2.65 -9.89
C ARG A 277 14.77 -2.10 -8.48
N TRP A 278 13.74 -1.42 -7.97
CA TRP A 278 13.65 -0.95 -6.60
C TRP A 278 12.35 -1.45 -5.95
N MET A 279 12.46 -1.88 -4.71
CA MET A 279 11.31 -2.24 -3.88
C MET A 279 11.03 -1.12 -2.89
N LEU A 280 9.79 -0.64 -2.80
CA LEU A 280 9.32 0.23 -1.73
C LEU A 280 8.25 -0.51 -0.92
N PRO A 281 8.51 -0.85 0.35
CA PRO A 281 7.55 -1.57 1.17
C PRO A 281 6.42 -0.63 1.63
N ILE A 282 5.17 -1.00 1.36
CA ILE A 282 3.94 -0.30 1.78
C ILE A 282 3.15 -1.13 2.80
N HIS A 283 1.96 -0.67 3.19
CA HIS A 283 1.07 -1.37 4.14
C HIS A 283 1.66 -1.58 5.56
N ASN A 284 2.61 -0.72 5.94
CA ASN A 284 3.30 -0.73 7.24
C ASN A 284 3.45 0.68 7.83
N GLY A 285 3.88 0.79 9.08
CA GLY A 285 4.25 2.09 9.67
C GLY A 285 3.11 3.10 9.87
N THR A 286 1.84 2.71 9.68
CA THR A 286 0.70 3.63 9.83
C THR A 286 -0.42 3.08 10.70
N PHE A 287 -0.84 1.82 10.53
CA PHE A 287 -1.91 1.21 11.35
C PHE A 287 -1.42 -0.07 12.06
N ASP A 288 -2.04 -0.37 13.20
CA ASP A 288 -1.82 -1.61 13.94
C ASP A 288 -2.82 -2.69 13.50
N LEU A 289 -2.49 -3.38 12.39
CA LEU A 289 -3.36 -4.36 11.74
C LEU A 289 -3.00 -5.82 12.04
N SER A 290 -1.86 -6.10 12.67
CA SER A 290 -1.46 -7.45 13.07
C SER A 290 -0.86 -7.47 14.48
N THR A 291 -0.13 -8.53 14.84
CA THR A 291 0.46 -8.75 16.18
C THR A 291 1.98 -8.67 16.20
N HIS A 292 2.63 -8.50 15.04
CA HIS A 292 4.07 -8.25 14.96
C HIS A 292 4.39 -6.83 15.43
N GLY A 293 5.65 -6.58 15.82
CA GLY A 293 6.08 -5.22 16.15
C GLY A 293 5.94 -4.28 14.95
N TRP A 294 5.63 -3.00 15.15
CA TRP A 294 5.41 -2.08 14.02
C TRP A 294 6.67 -1.84 13.16
N GLN A 295 7.86 -2.00 13.75
CA GLN A 295 9.17 -1.88 13.09
C GLN A 295 9.58 -3.17 12.36
N GLU A 296 9.07 -4.32 12.81
CA GLU A 296 9.49 -5.64 12.37
C GLU A 296 9.42 -5.83 10.84
N PRO A 297 8.36 -5.37 10.13
CA PRO A 297 8.32 -5.53 8.67
C PRO A 297 9.48 -4.82 7.97
N PHE A 298 9.87 -3.63 8.44
CA PHE A 298 10.99 -2.88 7.88
C PHE A 298 12.34 -3.56 8.16
N GLU A 299 12.55 -4.06 9.37
CA GLU A 299 13.78 -4.74 9.76
C GLU A 299 13.99 -6.06 9.01
N ARG A 300 12.92 -6.85 8.88
CA ARG A 300 12.95 -8.12 8.16
C ARG A 300 13.18 -7.90 6.68
N ILE A 301 12.42 -6.99 6.03
CA ILE A 301 12.59 -6.76 4.59
C ILE A 301 13.94 -6.13 4.26
N LEU A 302 14.47 -5.23 5.11
CA LEU A 302 15.81 -4.68 4.95
C LEU A 302 16.88 -5.77 5.01
N THR A 303 16.78 -6.69 5.96
CA THR A 303 17.72 -7.81 6.10
C THR A 303 17.67 -8.73 4.88
N LEU A 304 16.47 -9.12 4.46
CA LEU A 304 16.24 -9.97 3.30
C LEU A 304 16.73 -9.32 1.99
N ALA A 305 16.41 -8.05 1.77
CA ALA A 305 16.83 -7.30 0.60
C ALA A 305 18.36 -7.19 0.52
N ASN A 306 19.04 -6.93 1.64
CA ASN A 306 20.51 -6.90 1.68
C ASN A 306 21.12 -8.27 1.32
N GLN A 307 20.56 -9.37 1.83
CA GLN A 307 21.02 -10.73 1.51
C GLN A 307 20.82 -11.09 0.04
N ALA A 308 19.70 -10.66 -0.55
CA ALA A 308 19.35 -10.90 -1.94
C ALA A 308 19.92 -9.85 -2.92
N GLN A 309 20.67 -8.85 -2.43
CA GLN A 309 21.19 -7.72 -3.20
C GLN A 309 20.10 -6.91 -3.93
N VAL A 310 18.89 -6.86 -3.36
CA VAL A 310 17.75 -6.07 -3.84
C VAL A 310 17.87 -4.63 -3.33
N ARG A 311 17.62 -3.66 -4.21
CA ARG A 311 17.60 -2.24 -3.83
C ARG A 311 16.27 -1.90 -3.16
N LEU A 312 16.33 -1.52 -1.89
CA LEU A 312 15.16 -1.12 -1.11
C LEU A 312 15.11 0.40 -0.98
N SER A 313 13.94 1.00 -1.21
CA SER A 313 13.64 2.40 -0.94
C SER A 313 12.70 2.50 0.26
N THR A 314 13.16 3.11 1.35
CA THR A 314 12.37 3.35 2.56
C THR A 314 12.37 4.84 2.91
N PRO A 315 11.73 5.69 2.10
CA PRO A 315 11.56 7.10 2.44
C PRO A 315 10.77 7.25 3.75
N GLN A 316 11.02 8.31 4.50
CA GLN A 316 10.09 8.76 5.53
C GLN A 316 8.73 9.07 4.90
N MET A 317 7.67 9.03 5.71
CA MET A 317 6.36 9.50 5.27
C MET A 317 6.48 10.98 4.86
N GLY A 318 6.17 11.27 3.59
CA GLY A 318 6.29 12.60 2.98
C GLY A 318 7.67 12.96 2.41
N GLU A 319 8.65 12.07 2.47
CA GLU A 319 9.93 12.23 1.76
C GLU A 319 9.73 11.94 0.27
N ARG A 320 10.24 12.83 -0.60
CA ARG A 320 10.12 12.70 -2.06
C ARG A 320 11.07 11.63 -2.57
N VAL A 321 10.52 10.68 -3.32
CA VAL A 321 11.29 9.74 -4.14
C VAL A 321 11.15 10.13 -5.61
N SER A 322 12.26 10.13 -6.36
CA SER A 322 12.25 10.23 -7.82
C SER A 322 12.09 8.84 -8.42
N LEU A 323 11.17 8.64 -9.35
CA LEU A 323 11.03 7.36 -10.06
C LEU A 323 12.21 7.11 -11.02
N ASP A 324 12.83 8.17 -11.56
CA ASP A 324 14.03 8.06 -12.41
C ASP A 324 15.29 7.62 -11.65
N SER A 325 15.36 7.96 -10.37
CA SER A 325 16.50 7.67 -9.51
C SER A 325 16.06 7.53 -8.06
N PRO A 326 15.41 6.40 -7.70
CA PRO A 326 15.02 6.15 -6.32
C PRO A 326 16.24 6.11 -5.40
N HIS A 327 16.02 6.38 -4.12
CA HIS A 327 17.06 6.33 -3.09
C HIS A 327 16.65 5.38 -1.96
N ALA A 328 17.63 4.90 -1.19
CA ALA A 328 17.37 4.00 -0.07
C ALA A 328 16.59 4.67 1.07
N GLY A 329 16.73 5.99 1.23
CA GLY A 329 16.17 6.72 2.37
C GLY A 329 17.00 6.51 3.63
N GLN A 330 16.41 6.76 4.78
CA GLN A 330 17.03 6.55 6.09
C GLN A 330 16.19 5.53 6.85
N ASN A 331 16.82 4.67 7.67
CA ASN A 331 16.11 3.70 8.50
C ASN A 331 15.32 4.40 9.63
N TRP A 332 14.33 5.21 9.27
CA TRP A 332 13.67 6.20 10.12
C TRP A 332 12.84 5.57 11.24
N TRP A 333 12.53 4.27 11.13
CA TRP A 333 11.88 3.50 12.17
C TRP A 333 12.85 3.12 13.31
N GLN A 334 14.16 3.20 13.10
CA GLN A 334 15.16 2.92 14.13
C GLN A 334 15.34 4.15 15.04
N PRO A 335 15.61 3.94 16.34
CA PRO A 335 15.98 5.03 17.24
C PRO A 335 17.21 5.76 16.70
N ARG A 336 17.17 7.11 16.65
CA ARG A 336 18.37 7.88 16.32
C ARG A 336 19.45 7.55 17.36
N PRO A 337 20.70 7.25 16.95
CA PRO A 337 21.76 7.02 17.90
C PRO A 337 21.87 8.23 18.84
N VAL A 338 21.80 8.00 20.15
CA VAL A 338 22.06 9.05 21.13
C VAL A 338 23.51 9.49 20.89
N ARG A 339 23.71 10.72 20.41
CA ARG A 339 25.05 11.33 20.39
C ARG A 339 25.54 11.31 21.83
N GLN A 340 26.48 10.43 22.16
CA GLN A 340 27.24 10.54 23.39
C GLN A 340 27.91 11.91 23.34
N ARG A 341 27.48 12.85 24.20
CA ARG A 341 28.22 14.09 24.42
C ARG A 341 29.58 13.67 24.95
N GLY A 342 30.59 13.70 24.08
CA GLY A 342 31.96 13.47 24.49
C GLY A 342 32.29 14.41 25.64
N HIS A 343 32.64 13.85 26.79
CA HIS A 343 33.36 14.59 27.82
C HIS A 343 34.68 15.02 27.21
N ALA A 344 34.74 16.28 26.76
CA ALA A 344 35.99 16.96 26.54
C ALA A 344 36.72 16.99 27.89
N LYS A 345 37.73 16.13 28.05
CA LYS A 345 38.72 16.26 29.12
C LYS A 345 39.45 17.56 28.86
N GLU A 346 39.15 18.59 29.65
CA GLU A 346 40.01 19.75 29.80
C GLU A 346 41.38 19.24 30.30
N ARG A 347 42.37 19.27 29.40
CA ARG A 347 43.77 19.17 29.77
C ARG A 347 44.18 20.53 30.32
N THR A 348 44.20 20.67 31.64
CA THR A 348 44.89 21.76 32.30
C THR A 348 46.39 21.63 32.01
N MET A 349 46.92 22.44 31.10
CA MET A 349 48.35 22.72 31.05
C MET A 349 48.66 23.74 32.15
N ALA A 350 49.29 23.27 33.23
CA ALA A 350 50.03 24.16 34.12
C ALA A 350 51.39 24.42 33.49
N ALA A 351 51.67 25.70 33.21
CA ALA A 351 53.00 26.17 32.82
C ALA A 351 53.55 27.03 33.97
N ARG A 352 54.80 26.71 34.32
CA ARG A 352 55.77 27.39 35.21
C ARG A 352 55.79 26.99 36.67
#